data_AF-A0AA39G058-F1
#
_entry.id   AF-A0AA39G058-F1
#
_cell.length_a   1.000
_cell.length_b   1.000
_cell.length_c   1.000
_cell.angle_alpha   90.00
_cell.angle_beta   90.00
_cell.angle_gamma   90.00
#
_symmetry.space_group_name_H-M   'P 1'
#
loop_
_entity.id
_entity.type
_entity.pdbx_description
1 polymer ?
#
loop_
_entity_poly.entity_id
_entity_poly.type
_entity_poly.pdbx_seq_one_letter_code
_entity_poly.pdbx_strand_id
1 'polypeptide(L)'
;MTEENIRRNKPPAFEKLFSRDLFLLKFMGLSSMNGILSNQKQIKKWWDGIPIFISIIIMSTIVVCEFQTMCQIFQQQLAYAIQLFSVICSGVLSISKSMRLWMYRVELYDLLQKLGVMWKSAQFGSTLTEKISKAAERTKVLTRYYTILVCLLGISYIIRPYILFIDYHIHKDTNMSFDFSQTVYPCNLPFAIDSFVKYFICCTYQQCIAIAACIAWISCDTLFAQLTTHVSLQFMMLANEMTITINNCDNLENDHSISRIIGKIADKYQQLYL
;
A
#
# COMPACT_ATOMS: atom_id res chain seq x y z
N MET A 1 10.64 -25.02 31.55
CA MET A 1 10.18 -24.10 30.48
C MET A 1 10.66 -24.69 29.15
N THR A 2 9.79 -25.40 28.44
CA THR A 2 10.13 -26.23 27.26
C THR A 2 10.60 -25.37 26.09
N GLU A 3 11.56 -25.87 25.28
CA GLU A 3 12.14 -25.17 24.11
C GLU A 3 11.07 -24.65 23.11
N GLU A 4 9.89 -25.26 23.10
CA GLU A 4 8.73 -24.80 22.33
C GLU A 4 8.21 -23.43 22.77
N ASN A 5 8.22 -23.11 24.06
CA ASN A 5 7.85 -21.78 24.58
C ASN A 5 8.90 -20.72 24.25
N ILE A 6 10.18 -21.11 24.14
CA ILE A 6 11.26 -20.21 23.72
C ILE A 6 11.18 -19.94 22.21
N ARG A 7 10.76 -20.92 21.39
CA ARG A 7 10.48 -20.72 19.96
C ARG A 7 9.24 -19.86 19.70
N ARG A 8 8.19 -19.96 20.52
CA ARG A 8 6.99 -19.10 20.43
C ARG A 8 7.25 -17.64 20.85
N ASN A 9 8.23 -17.40 21.73
CA ASN A 9 8.55 -16.06 22.24
C ASN A 9 9.65 -15.33 21.46
N LYS A 10 10.16 -15.89 20.34
CA LYS A 10 11.06 -15.13 19.47
C LYS A 10 10.26 -14.08 18.69
N PRO A 11 10.60 -12.78 18.80
CA PRO A 11 9.93 -11.75 18.03
C PRO A 11 10.02 -12.07 16.53
N PRO A 12 8.94 -11.84 15.75
CA PRO A 12 8.91 -12.15 14.34
C PRO A 12 10.02 -11.40 13.62
N ALA A 13 10.67 -12.09 12.68
CA ALA A 13 11.63 -11.46 11.80
C ALA A 13 10.97 -10.27 11.08
N PHE A 14 11.70 -9.17 10.93
CA PHE A 14 11.25 -7.97 10.23
C PHE A 14 10.65 -8.30 8.84
N GLU A 15 11.28 -9.25 8.15
CA GLU A 15 10.81 -9.82 6.90
C GLU A 15 9.38 -10.35 6.97
N LYS A 16 9.05 -11.07 8.03
CA LYS A 16 7.71 -11.65 8.19
C LYS A 16 6.66 -10.56 8.40
N LEU A 17 7.02 -9.40 8.93
CA LEU A 17 6.12 -8.27 9.14
C LEU A 17 5.80 -7.57 7.81
N PHE A 18 6.82 -7.31 6.99
CA PHE A 18 6.68 -6.61 5.69
C PHE A 18 6.49 -7.52 4.46
N SER A 19 6.59 -8.85 4.61
CA SER A 19 6.55 -9.82 3.49
C SER A 19 5.43 -9.60 2.47
N ARG A 20 4.20 -9.34 2.95
CA ARG A 20 3.05 -9.09 2.07
C ARG A 20 3.18 -7.75 1.35
N ASP A 21 3.58 -6.70 2.05
CA ASP A 21 3.68 -5.36 1.48
C ASP A 21 4.83 -5.32 0.45
N LEU A 22 5.93 -6.03 0.71
CA LEU A 22 6.99 -6.29 -0.26
C LEU A 22 6.49 -7.10 -1.46
N PHE A 23 5.63 -8.11 -1.26
CA PHE A 23 5.02 -8.85 -2.38
C PHE A 23 4.13 -7.95 -3.25
N LEU A 24 3.33 -7.08 -2.64
CA LEU A 24 2.47 -6.13 -3.36
C LEU A 24 3.31 -5.10 -4.15
N LEU A 25 4.40 -4.59 -3.56
CA LEU A 25 5.32 -3.69 -4.25
C LEU A 25 6.01 -4.37 -5.43
N LYS A 26 6.38 -5.65 -5.31
CA LYS A 26 6.89 -6.44 -6.45
C LYS A 26 5.85 -6.57 -7.55
N PHE A 27 4.60 -6.85 -7.20
CA PHE A 27 3.51 -6.96 -8.17
C PHE A 27 3.28 -5.63 -8.92
N MET A 28 3.49 -4.49 -8.25
CA MET A 28 3.45 -3.17 -8.90
C MET A 28 4.65 -2.86 -9.80
N GLY A 29 5.71 -3.68 -9.80
CA GLY A 29 6.90 -3.49 -10.64
C GLY A 29 8.16 -3.05 -9.90
N LEU A 30 8.19 -3.08 -8.56
CA LEU A 30 9.40 -2.84 -7.75
C LEU A 30 10.14 -4.15 -7.44
N SER A 31 10.53 -4.88 -8.50
CA SER A 31 11.13 -6.22 -8.40
C SER A 31 12.47 -6.24 -7.64
N SER A 32 13.26 -5.15 -7.69
CA SER A 32 14.52 -5.01 -6.94
C SER A 32 14.39 -5.03 -5.42
N MET A 33 13.18 -4.96 -4.85
CA MET A 33 12.99 -5.01 -3.39
C MET A 33 13.36 -6.35 -2.74
N ASN A 34 13.73 -7.38 -3.51
CA ASN A 34 14.34 -8.61 -2.99
C ASN A 34 15.64 -8.37 -2.20
N GLY A 35 16.38 -7.29 -2.50
CA GLY A 35 17.68 -6.99 -1.87
C GLY A 35 17.61 -6.43 -0.45
N ILE A 36 16.44 -5.96 0.01
CA ILE A 36 16.27 -5.27 1.31
C ILE A 36 16.76 -6.13 2.48
N LEU A 37 16.66 -7.45 2.34
CA LEU A 37 16.98 -8.43 3.38
C LEU A 37 18.42 -8.92 3.36
N SER A 38 19.09 -8.78 2.20
CA SER A 38 20.44 -9.29 1.95
C SER A 38 21.54 -8.26 2.29
N ASN A 39 21.17 -7.05 2.72
CA ASN A 39 22.10 -5.94 2.93
C ASN A 39 22.94 -5.59 1.67
N GLN A 40 22.49 -6.05 0.51
CA GLN A 40 23.14 -5.79 -0.77
C GLN A 40 22.75 -4.39 -1.26
N LYS A 41 23.73 -3.65 -1.78
CA LYS A 41 23.48 -2.35 -2.43
C LYS A 41 22.42 -2.52 -3.50
N GLN A 42 21.41 -1.66 -3.49
CA GLN A 42 20.36 -1.66 -4.49
C GLN A 42 20.99 -1.50 -5.88
N ILE A 43 20.87 -2.53 -6.72
CA ILE A 43 21.19 -2.40 -8.13
C ILE A 43 20.02 -1.63 -8.74
N LYS A 44 20.24 -0.33 -9.01
CA LYS A 44 19.27 0.53 -9.70
C LYS A 44 19.02 0.00 -11.11
N LYS A 45 18.08 -0.93 -11.26
CA LYS A 45 17.60 -1.33 -12.58
C LYS A 45 16.63 -0.25 -13.03
N TRP A 46 16.99 0.48 -14.08
CA TRP A 46 16.14 1.52 -14.66
C TRP A 46 14.77 1.01 -15.12
N TRP A 47 14.66 -0.29 -15.41
CA TRP A 47 13.39 -0.94 -15.74
C TRP A 47 12.45 -1.15 -14.53
N ASP A 48 12.96 -1.09 -13.30
CA ASP A 48 12.15 -1.27 -12.08
C ASP A 48 11.27 -0.04 -11.85
N GLY A 49 10.02 -0.19 -12.29
CA GLY A 49 8.87 0.69 -12.14
C GLY A 49 8.40 1.39 -13.43
N ILE A 50 8.89 0.96 -14.59
CA ILE A 50 8.16 1.12 -15.86
C ILE A 50 6.70 0.62 -15.74
N PRO A 51 6.40 -0.52 -15.08
CA PRO A 51 5.02 -0.93 -14.87
C PRO A 51 4.18 0.09 -14.09
N ILE A 52 4.76 0.76 -13.09
CA ILE A 52 4.09 1.83 -12.33
C ILE A 52 3.80 3.01 -13.26
N PHE A 53 4.77 3.42 -14.07
CA PHE A 53 4.61 4.53 -15.01
C PHE A 53 3.53 4.25 -16.08
N ILE A 54 3.54 3.05 -16.66
CA ILE A 54 2.50 2.60 -17.60
C ILE A 54 1.13 2.61 -16.92
N SER A 55 1.03 2.12 -15.68
CA SER A 55 -0.22 2.11 -14.92
C SER A 55 -0.74 3.53 -14.66
N ILE A 56 0.14 4.50 -14.36
CA ILE A 56 -0.22 5.91 -14.20
C ILE A 56 -0.81 6.49 -15.49
N ILE A 57 -0.15 6.26 -16.63
CA ILE A 57 -0.64 6.75 -17.93
C ILE A 57 -2.02 6.19 -18.22
N ILE A 58 -2.18 4.88 -18.07
CA ILE A 58 -3.44 4.18 -18.32
C ILE A 58 -4.55 4.72 -17.41
N MET A 59 -4.31 4.84 -16.10
CA MET A 59 -5.30 5.41 -15.17
C MET A 59 -5.67 6.85 -15.53
N SER A 60 -4.68 7.65 -15.96
CA SER A 60 -4.91 9.05 -16.37
C SER A 60 -5.85 9.15 -17.56
N THR A 61 -5.74 8.24 -18.54
CA THR A 61 -6.64 8.24 -19.71
C THR A 61 -8.10 8.03 -19.31
N ILE A 62 -8.39 7.11 -18.38
CA ILE A 62 -9.75 6.86 -17.90
C ILE A 62 -10.29 8.07 -17.12
N VAL A 63 -9.49 8.64 -16.23
CA VAL A 63 -9.90 9.82 -15.45
C VAL A 63 -10.24 11.00 -16.36
N VAL A 64 -9.51 11.19 -17.47
CA VAL A 64 -9.85 12.20 -18.47
C VAL A 64 -11.20 11.90 -19.15
N CYS A 65 -11.45 10.65 -19.53
CA CYS A 65 -12.74 10.25 -20.10
C CYS A 65 -13.90 10.42 -19.12
N GLU A 66 -13.71 10.08 -17.85
CA GLU A 66 -14.69 10.29 -16.78
C GLU A 66 -14.98 11.78 -16.57
N PHE A 67 -13.94 12.61 -16.52
CA PHE A 67 -14.08 14.06 -16.38
C PHE A 67 -14.85 14.67 -17.55
N GLN A 68 -14.53 14.27 -18.79
CA GLN A 68 -15.26 14.69 -19.98
C GLN A 68 -16.74 14.27 -19.91
N THR A 69 -17.02 13.04 -19.47
CA THR A 69 -18.38 12.53 -19.31
C THR A 69 -19.15 13.34 -18.26
N MET A 70 -18.53 13.59 -17.11
CA MET A 70 -19.10 14.42 -16.03
C MET A 70 -19.48 15.80 -16.54
N CYS A 71 -18.62 16.48 -17.31
CA CYS A 71 -18.91 17.80 -17.87
C CYS A 71 -20.14 17.80 -18.81
N GLN A 72 -20.36 16.71 -19.56
CA GLN A 72 -21.51 16.60 -20.47
C GLN A 72 -22.84 16.39 -19.72
N ILE A 73 -22.82 15.61 -18.65
CA ILE A 73 -24.04 15.18 -17.93
C ILE A 73 -24.37 16.07 -16.72
N PHE A 74 -23.46 16.97 -16.33
CA PHE A 74 -23.55 17.76 -15.09
C PHE A 74 -24.90 18.49 -14.94
N GLN A 75 -25.40 19.07 -16.04
CA GLN A 75 -26.65 19.82 -16.04
C GLN A 75 -27.91 18.93 -16.10
N GLN A 76 -27.79 17.71 -16.61
CA GLN A 76 -28.93 16.83 -16.87
C GLN A 76 -29.22 15.88 -15.70
N GLN A 77 -28.17 15.35 -15.06
CA GLN A 77 -28.30 14.30 -14.05
C GLN A 77 -27.32 14.53 -12.90
N LEU A 78 -27.65 15.49 -12.02
CA LEU A 78 -26.79 15.90 -10.90
C LEU A 78 -26.39 14.73 -9.99
N ALA A 79 -27.31 13.80 -9.69
CA ALA A 79 -27.02 12.63 -8.86
C ALA A 79 -25.93 11.73 -9.47
N TYR A 80 -25.99 11.49 -10.78
CA TYR A 80 -25.00 10.71 -11.50
C TYR A 80 -23.67 11.46 -11.64
N ALA A 81 -23.72 12.78 -11.85
CA ALA A 81 -22.53 13.63 -11.88
C ALA A 81 -21.77 13.61 -10.54
N ILE A 82 -22.46 13.61 -9.40
CA ILE A 82 -21.83 13.49 -8.07
C ILE A 82 -21.12 12.13 -7.92
N GLN A 83 -21.74 11.05 -8.40
CA GLN A 83 -21.11 9.73 -8.38
C GLN A 83 -19.83 9.71 -9.23
N LEU A 84 -19.88 10.24 -10.46
CA LEU A 84 -18.70 10.36 -11.31
C LEU A 84 -17.62 11.22 -10.68
N PHE A 85 -17.99 12.33 -10.05
CA PHE A 85 -17.03 13.19 -9.36
C PHE A 85 -16.27 12.43 -8.25
N SER A 86 -16.98 11.59 -7.47
CA SER A 86 -16.34 10.74 -6.46
C SER A 86 -15.36 9.74 -7.09
N VAL A 87 -15.71 9.15 -8.24
CA VAL A 87 -14.82 8.24 -8.98
C VAL A 87 -13.59 8.99 -9.50
N ILE A 88 -13.76 10.17 -10.09
CA ILE A 88 -12.66 11.03 -10.56
C ILE A 88 -11.71 11.38 -9.41
N CYS A 89 -12.24 11.84 -8.27
CA CYS A 89 -11.43 12.13 -7.09
C CYS A 89 -10.65 10.89 -6.62
N SER A 90 -11.30 9.72 -6.60
CA SER A 90 -10.64 8.45 -6.26
C SER A 90 -9.52 8.10 -7.25
N GLY A 91 -9.75 8.28 -8.55
CA GLY A 91 -8.76 8.06 -9.61
C GLY A 91 -7.56 8.99 -9.47
N VAL A 92 -7.80 10.29 -9.23
CA VAL A 92 -6.73 11.29 -8.98
C VAL A 92 -5.91 10.93 -7.74
N LEU A 93 -6.55 10.46 -6.67
CA LEU A 93 -5.86 9.98 -5.47
C LEU A 93 -4.98 8.75 -5.78
N SER A 94 -5.49 7.79 -6.56
CA SER A 94 -4.73 6.59 -6.97
C SER A 94 -3.51 6.94 -7.82
N ILE A 95 -3.68 7.86 -8.79
CA ILE A 95 -2.59 8.38 -9.63
C ILE A 95 -1.54 9.09 -8.76
N SER A 96 -1.98 9.95 -7.84
CA SER A 96 -1.10 10.69 -6.94
C SER A 96 -0.28 9.77 -6.03
N LYS A 97 -0.91 8.72 -5.48
CA LYS A 97 -0.23 7.69 -4.67
C LYS A 97 0.82 6.94 -5.50
N SER A 98 0.44 6.48 -6.70
CA SER A 98 1.33 5.75 -7.61
C SER A 98 2.52 6.62 -8.05
N MET A 99 2.28 7.90 -8.34
CA MET A 99 3.32 8.85 -8.73
C MET A 99 4.29 9.11 -7.57
N ARG A 100 3.79 9.30 -6.35
CA ARG A 100 4.65 9.45 -5.15
C ARG A 100 5.48 8.20 -4.90
N LEU A 101 4.87 7.02 -5.02
CA LEU A 101 5.57 5.74 -4.87
C LEU A 101 6.69 5.61 -5.91
N TRP A 102 6.44 6.02 -7.16
CA TRP A 102 7.44 6.04 -8.21
C TRP A 102 8.59 7.01 -7.93
N MET A 103 8.29 8.25 -7.54
CA MET A 103 9.28 9.29 -7.27
C MET A 103 10.20 8.91 -6.11
N TYR A 104 9.64 8.44 -5.00
CA TYR A 104 10.37 8.16 -3.76
C TYR A 104 10.78 6.69 -3.58
N ARG A 105 10.83 5.91 -4.66
CA ARG A 105 11.08 4.46 -4.58
C ARG A 105 12.46 4.11 -4.01
N VAL A 106 13.45 4.97 -4.21
CA VAL A 106 14.84 4.75 -3.74
C VAL A 106 14.93 5.06 -2.25
N GLU A 107 14.36 6.18 -1.83
CA GLU A 107 14.26 6.62 -0.44
C GLU A 107 13.45 5.62 0.38
N LEU A 108 12.35 5.11 -0.19
CA LEU A 108 11.55 4.05 0.43
C LEU A 108 12.36 2.77 0.66
N TYR A 109 13.20 2.38 -0.31
CA TYR A 109 14.09 1.22 -0.17
C TYR A 109 15.08 1.43 0.97
N ASP A 110 15.75 2.59 1.01
CA ASP A 110 16.71 2.95 2.07
C ASP A 110 16.04 2.97 3.45
N LEU A 111 14.85 3.57 3.56
CA LEU A 111 14.08 3.60 4.80
C LEU A 111 13.72 2.19 5.28
N LEU A 112 13.25 1.31 4.39
CA LEU A 112 12.92 -0.08 4.74
C LEU A 112 14.16 -0.86 5.18
N GLN A 113 15.31 -0.64 4.55
CA GLN A 113 16.57 -1.25 4.94
C GLN A 113 17.02 -0.75 6.32
N LYS A 114 17.02 0.57 6.56
CA LYS A 114 17.34 1.19 7.85
C LYS A 114 16.44 0.66 8.96
N LEU A 115 15.12 0.62 8.75
CA LEU A 115 14.16 0.04 9.69
C LEU A 115 14.43 -1.44 9.97
N GLY A 116 14.82 -2.22 8.97
CA GLY A 116 15.19 -3.62 9.14
C GLY A 116 16.43 -3.82 10.02
N VAL A 117 17.45 -2.98 9.85
CA VAL A 117 18.65 -2.97 10.71
C VAL A 117 18.28 -2.57 12.14
N MET A 118 17.48 -1.51 12.31
CA MET A 118 17.02 -1.06 13.62
C MET A 118 16.23 -2.16 14.34
N TRP A 119 15.30 -2.83 13.64
CA TRP A 119 14.52 -3.92 14.22
C TRP A 119 15.40 -5.05 14.74
N LYS A 120 16.44 -5.45 14.00
CA LYS A 120 17.41 -6.47 14.45
C LYS A 120 18.16 -6.01 15.70
N SER A 121 18.58 -4.76 15.77
CA SER A 121 19.27 -4.21 16.94
C SER A 121 18.39 -4.09 18.18
N ALA A 122 17.08 -3.86 18.00
CA ALA A 122 16.12 -3.68 19.07
C ALA A 122 15.62 -5.00 19.69
N GLN A 123 15.89 -6.15 19.05
CA GLN A 123 15.47 -7.46 19.56
C GLN A 123 16.21 -7.92 20.84
N PHE A 124 17.18 -7.15 21.34
CA PHE A 124 18.06 -7.57 22.44
C PHE A 124 17.60 -7.17 23.86
N GLY A 125 16.32 -6.84 24.08
CA GLY A 125 15.79 -6.47 25.41
C GLY A 125 14.49 -7.18 25.81
N SER A 126 14.30 -7.47 27.09
CA SER A 126 13.13 -8.17 27.68
C SER A 126 11.75 -7.49 27.44
N THR A 127 10.66 -8.12 27.93
CA THR A 127 9.20 -7.75 28.03
C THR A 127 8.64 -6.59 27.19
N LEU A 128 9.30 -5.43 27.12
CA LEU A 128 9.01 -4.35 26.18
C LEU A 128 9.07 -4.82 24.72
N THR A 129 10.08 -5.61 24.34
CA THR A 129 10.18 -6.16 22.97
C THR A 129 8.97 -7.03 22.62
N GLU A 130 8.39 -7.71 23.62
CA GLU A 130 7.17 -8.50 23.44
C GLU A 130 5.94 -7.60 23.20
N LYS A 131 5.79 -6.52 23.98
CA LYS A 131 4.72 -5.53 23.76
C LYS A 131 4.82 -4.88 22.39
N ILE A 132 6.03 -4.54 21.96
CA ILE A 132 6.32 -3.91 20.67
C ILE A 132 6.08 -4.88 19.51
N SER A 133 6.54 -6.12 19.65
CA SER A 133 6.24 -7.20 18.72
C SER A 133 4.73 -7.40 18.55
N LYS A 134 3.98 -7.44 19.65
CA LYS A 134 2.51 -7.57 19.63
C LYS A 134 1.84 -6.38 18.93
N ALA A 135 2.34 -5.16 19.10
CA ALA A 135 1.82 -3.99 18.40
C ALA A 135 2.04 -4.08 16.87
N ALA A 136 3.25 -4.47 16.44
CA ALA A 136 3.56 -4.67 15.03
C ALA A 136 2.71 -5.79 14.40
N GLU A 137 2.48 -6.89 15.12
CA GLU A 137 1.59 -7.98 14.68
C GLU A 137 0.14 -7.53 14.55
N ARG A 138 -0.36 -6.70 15.48
CA ARG A 138 -1.72 -6.12 15.39
C ARG A 138 -1.87 -5.27 14.13
N THR A 139 -0.90 -4.42 13.80
CA THR A 139 -0.92 -3.65 12.55
C THR A 139 -0.92 -4.55 11.32
N LYS A 140 -0.15 -5.65 11.32
CA LYS A 140 -0.18 -6.63 10.24
C LYS A 140 -1.57 -7.27 10.06
N VAL A 141 -2.25 -7.59 11.17
CA VAL A 141 -3.61 -8.13 11.14
C VAL A 141 -4.61 -7.08 10.63
N LEU A 142 -4.52 -5.84 11.12
CA LEU A 142 -5.38 -4.74 10.67
C LEU A 142 -5.25 -4.50 9.17
N THR A 143 -4.02 -4.40 8.68
CA THR A 143 -3.75 -4.24 7.25
C THR A 143 -4.24 -5.43 6.42
N ARG A 144 -4.34 -6.64 7.00
CA ARG A 144 -4.95 -7.81 6.33
C ARG A 144 -6.46 -7.65 6.18
N TYR A 145 -7.15 -7.23 7.22
CA TYR A 145 -8.58 -6.94 7.13
C TYR A 145 -8.86 -5.81 6.15
N TYR A 146 -8.03 -4.76 6.14
CA TYR A 146 -8.11 -3.69 5.16
C TYR A 146 -7.97 -4.22 3.73
N THR A 147 -6.95 -5.06 3.45
CA THR A 147 -6.79 -5.69 2.13
C THR A 147 -8.04 -6.46 1.70
N ILE A 148 -8.60 -7.28 2.58
CA ILE A 148 -9.81 -8.08 2.28
C ILE A 148 -10.98 -7.15 1.97
N LEU A 149 -11.19 -6.10 2.76
CA LEU A 149 -12.25 -5.13 2.55
C LEU A 149 -12.11 -4.43 1.19
N VAL A 150 -10.91 -3.96 0.84
CA VAL A 150 -10.66 -3.31 -0.46
C VAL A 150 -10.90 -4.29 -1.61
N CYS A 151 -10.48 -5.56 -1.48
CA CYS A 151 -10.78 -6.58 -2.49
C CYS A 151 -12.28 -6.82 -2.66
N LEU A 152 -13.04 -6.91 -1.57
CA LEU A 152 -14.51 -7.09 -1.62
C LEU A 152 -15.18 -5.89 -2.30
N LEU A 153 -14.77 -4.66 -1.96
CA LEU A 153 -15.28 -3.45 -2.60
C LEU A 153 -14.90 -3.40 -4.09
N GLY A 154 -13.66 -3.74 -4.44
CA GLY A 154 -13.20 -3.82 -5.82
C GLY A 154 -13.99 -4.85 -6.65
N ILE A 155 -14.24 -6.04 -6.09
CA ILE A 155 -15.08 -7.07 -6.73
C ILE A 155 -16.50 -6.55 -6.92
N SER A 156 -17.08 -5.91 -5.90
CA SER A 156 -18.44 -5.35 -5.99
C SER A 156 -18.57 -4.27 -7.07
N TYR A 157 -17.49 -3.54 -7.34
CA TYR A 157 -17.45 -2.55 -8.41
C TYR A 157 -17.34 -3.21 -9.80
N ILE A 158 -16.48 -4.23 -9.93
CA ILE A 158 -16.16 -4.88 -11.20
C ILE A 158 -17.22 -5.91 -11.64
N ILE A 159 -18.06 -6.41 -10.72
CA ILE A 159 -19.00 -7.51 -11.01
C ILE A 159 -20.15 -7.12 -11.94
N ARG A 160 -20.47 -5.82 -12.04
CA ARG A 160 -21.63 -5.32 -12.81
C ARG A 160 -21.74 -5.84 -14.26
N PRO A 161 -20.72 -5.75 -15.13
CA PRO A 161 -20.78 -6.30 -16.49
C PRO A 161 -21.03 -7.81 -16.52
N TYR A 162 -20.57 -8.56 -15.52
CA TYR A 162 -20.81 -10.00 -15.43
C TYR A 162 -22.25 -10.33 -15.10
N ILE A 163 -22.89 -9.54 -14.23
CA ILE A 163 -24.31 -9.68 -13.90
C ILE A 163 -25.14 -9.44 -15.16
N LEU A 164 -24.85 -8.37 -15.91
CA LEU A 164 -25.54 -8.06 -17.17
C LEU A 164 -25.35 -9.16 -18.23
N PHE A 165 -24.14 -9.72 -18.30
CA PHE A 165 -23.86 -10.83 -19.21
C PHE A 165 -24.64 -12.10 -18.86
N ILE A 166 -24.72 -12.44 -17.56
CA ILE A 166 -25.51 -13.58 -17.08
C ILE A 166 -27.01 -13.34 -17.36
N ASP A 167 -27.51 -12.14 -17.04
CA ASP A 167 -28.92 -11.78 -17.25
C ASP A 167 -29.33 -11.88 -18.72
N TYR A 168 -28.49 -11.38 -19.63
CA TYR A 168 -28.68 -11.54 -21.08
C TYR A 168 -28.75 -13.01 -21.51
N HIS A 169 -27.90 -13.86 -20.96
CA HIS A 169 -27.90 -15.29 -21.30
C HIS A 169 -29.12 -16.04 -20.76
N ILE A 170 -29.63 -15.65 -19.59
CA ILE A 170 -30.85 -16.23 -19.00
C ILE A 170 -32.09 -15.80 -19.80
N HIS A 171 -32.13 -14.54 -20.25
CA HIS A 171 -33.27 -13.93 -20.95
C HIS A 171 -33.11 -13.91 -22.48
N LYS A 172 -32.27 -14.80 -23.02
CA LYS A 172 -31.96 -14.84 -24.46
C LYS A 172 -33.20 -15.09 -25.33
N ASP A 173 -34.21 -15.76 -24.79
CA ASP A 173 -35.46 -16.09 -25.48
C ASP A 173 -36.46 -14.91 -25.53
N THR A 174 -36.20 -13.82 -24.80
CA THR A 174 -37.14 -12.68 -24.67
C THR A 174 -36.89 -11.50 -25.62
N ASN A 175 -36.20 -11.68 -26.76
CA ASN A 175 -35.92 -10.59 -27.72
C ASN A 175 -35.24 -9.33 -27.10
N MET A 176 -34.61 -9.48 -25.93
CA MET A 176 -33.87 -8.40 -25.27
C MET A 176 -32.56 -8.17 -26.04
N SER A 177 -32.38 -6.96 -26.58
CA SER A 177 -31.10 -6.53 -27.15
C SER A 177 -30.08 -6.30 -26.02
N PHE A 178 -28.83 -6.70 -26.25
CA PHE A 178 -27.76 -6.48 -25.28
C PHE A 178 -27.39 -4.99 -25.20
N ASP A 179 -27.38 -4.43 -24.01
CA ASP A 179 -27.02 -3.03 -23.77
C ASP A 179 -25.49 -2.86 -23.65
N PHE A 180 -24.86 -2.45 -24.76
CA PHE A 180 -23.41 -2.19 -24.82
C PHE A 180 -22.97 -0.90 -24.09
N SER A 181 -23.90 -0.08 -23.59
CA SER A 181 -23.57 1.17 -22.90
C SER A 181 -23.08 0.95 -21.46
N GLN A 182 -23.42 -0.17 -20.84
CA GLN A 182 -23.03 -0.48 -19.46
C GLN A 182 -21.68 -1.18 -19.40
N THR A 183 -20.64 -0.41 -19.10
CA THR A 183 -19.27 -0.92 -18.90
C THR A 183 -18.86 -0.87 -17.43
N VAL A 184 -17.61 -1.22 -17.10
CA VAL A 184 -17.11 -1.21 -15.70
C VAL A 184 -17.06 0.21 -15.16
N TYR A 185 -16.57 1.15 -15.98
CA TYR A 185 -16.55 2.57 -15.64
C TYR A 185 -17.72 3.28 -16.30
N PRO A 186 -18.46 4.14 -15.57
CA PRO A 186 -19.60 4.90 -16.08
C PRO A 186 -19.15 6.08 -16.98
N CYS A 187 -18.32 5.85 -17.99
CA CYS A 187 -17.75 6.89 -18.86
C CYS A 187 -18.05 6.68 -20.35
N ASN A 188 -18.20 7.80 -21.06
CA ASN A 188 -18.30 7.84 -22.51
C ASN A 188 -16.89 7.71 -23.11
N LEU A 189 -16.68 6.66 -23.89
CA LEU A 189 -15.42 6.45 -24.61
C LEU A 189 -15.43 7.21 -25.93
N PRO A 190 -14.27 7.63 -26.45
CA PRO A 190 -14.17 8.37 -27.71
C PRO A 190 -14.46 7.51 -28.95
N PHE A 191 -14.87 6.25 -28.78
CA PHE A 191 -15.19 5.31 -29.84
C PHE A 191 -16.51 4.58 -29.52
N ALA A 192 -17.26 4.23 -30.57
CA ALA A 192 -18.51 3.50 -30.44
C ALA A 192 -18.27 2.01 -30.18
N ILE A 193 -18.99 1.46 -29.19
CA ILE A 193 -19.03 0.02 -28.91
C ILE A 193 -20.22 -0.57 -29.66
N ASP A 194 -19.99 -0.95 -30.91
CA ASP A 194 -21.01 -1.47 -31.84
C ASP A 194 -21.05 -3.02 -31.92
N SER A 195 -20.12 -3.69 -31.24
CA SER A 195 -19.91 -5.13 -31.37
C SER A 195 -19.47 -5.74 -30.05
N PHE A 196 -19.85 -7.00 -29.87
CA PHE A 196 -19.52 -7.77 -28.67
C PHE A 196 -18.01 -7.88 -28.42
N VAL A 197 -17.21 -8.02 -29.48
CA VAL A 197 -15.74 -8.08 -29.37
C VAL A 197 -15.17 -6.77 -28.82
N LYS A 198 -15.62 -5.62 -29.34
CA LYS A 198 -15.19 -4.31 -28.82
C LYS A 198 -15.63 -4.12 -27.36
N TYR A 199 -16.84 -4.54 -27.02
CA TYR A 199 -17.35 -4.50 -25.65
C TYR A 199 -16.48 -5.34 -24.70
N PHE A 200 -16.15 -6.57 -25.09
CA PHE A 200 -15.33 -7.47 -24.30
C PHE A 200 -13.91 -6.95 -24.08
N ILE A 201 -13.26 -6.44 -25.14
CA ILE A 201 -11.93 -5.82 -25.04
C ILE A 201 -11.98 -4.61 -24.12
N CYS A 202 -12.99 -3.74 -24.27
CA CYS A 202 -13.18 -2.56 -23.44
C CYS A 202 -13.37 -2.93 -21.97
N CYS A 203 -14.27 -3.87 -21.66
CA CYS A 203 -14.50 -4.32 -20.29
C CYS A 203 -13.23 -4.93 -19.70
N THR A 204 -12.52 -5.77 -20.44
CA THR A 204 -11.26 -6.38 -19.98
C THR A 204 -10.21 -5.30 -19.67
N TYR A 205 -10.05 -4.31 -20.56
CA TYR A 205 -9.15 -3.18 -20.35
C TYR A 205 -9.51 -2.42 -19.06
N GLN A 206 -10.77 -2.03 -18.91
CA GLN A 206 -11.25 -1.33 -17.71
C GLN A 206 -11.09 -2.17 -16.43
N GLN A 207 -11.27 -3.49 -16.49
CA GLN A 207 -11.03 -4.38 -15.35
C GLN A 207 -9.57 -4.39 -14.91
N CYS A 208 -8.64 -4.48 -15.87
CA CYS A 208 -7.21 -4.40 -15.57
C CYS A 208 -6.86 -3.09 -14.85
N ILE A 209 -7.52 -1.98 -15.22
CA ILE A 209 -7.32 -0.67 -14.58
C ILE A 209 -7.87 -0.67 -13.15
N ALA A 210 -9.09 -1.17 -12.96
CA ALA A 210 -9.70 -1.26 -11.64
C ALA A 210 -8.85 -2.13 -10.69
N ILE A 211 -8.33 -3.26 -11.20
CA ILE A 211 -7.41 -4.12 -10.45
C ILE A 211 -6.12 -3.37 -10.12
N ALA A 212 -5.50 -2.68 -11.08
CA ALA A 212 -4.30 -1.90 -10.84
C ALA A 212 -4.51 -0.79 -9.79
N ALA A 213 -5.64 -0.10 -9.83
CA ALA A 213 -6.02 0.90 -8.84
C ALA A 213 -6.21 0.30 -7.44
N CYS A 214 -6.89 -0.86 -7.34
CA CYS A 214 -7.04 -1.59 -6.08
C CYS A 214 -5.68 -1.98 -5.48
N ILE A 215 -4.77 -2.47 -6.32
CA ILE A 215 -3.43 -2.87 -5.89
C ILE A 215 -2.64 -1.65 -5.42
N ALA A 216 -2.72 -0.53 -6.15
CA ALA A 216 -2.08 0.73 -5.75
C ALA A 216 -2.62 1.26 -4.41
N TRP A 217 -3.93 1.13 -4.17
CA TRP A 217 -4.54 1.45 -2.88
C TRP A 217 -4.01 0.58 -1.75
N ILE A 218 -4.12 -0.75 -1.92
CA ILE A 218 -3.71 -1.69 -0.89
C ILE A 218 -2.23 -1.50 -0.58
N SER A 219 -1.37 -1.48 -1.60
CA SER A 219 0.08 -1.38 -1.41
C SER A 219 0.47 -0.08 -0.69
N CYS A 220 -0.04 1.07 -1.12
CA CYS A 220 0.37 2.35 -0.55
C CYS A 220 -0.14 2.52 0.87
N ASP A 221 -1.40 2.15 1.14
CA ASP A 221 -2.01 2.37 2.44
C ASP A 221 -1.51 1.37 3.48
N THR A 222 -1.35 0.09 3.12
CA THR A 222 -0.77 -0.89 4.05
C THR A 222 0.68 -0.57 4.34
N LEU A 223 1.46 -0.22 3.31
CA LEU A 223 2.86 0.17 3.50
C LEU A 223 2.98 1.41 4.37
N PHE A 224 2.16 2.44 4.15
CA PHE A 224 2.14 3.64 4.99
C PHE A 224 1.80 3.31 6.44
N ALA A 225 0.77 2.50 6.68
CA ALA A 225 0.38 2.07 8.02
C ALA A 225 1.49 1.25 8.71
N GLN A 226 2.14 0.34 7.99
CA GLN A 226 3.25 -0.45 8.52
C GLN A 226 4.48 0.42 8.80
N LEU A 227 4.91 1.26 7.87
CA LEU A 227 6.04 2.17 8.05
C LEU A 227 5.81 3.10 9.24
N THR A 228 4.66 3.76 9.30
CA THR A 228 4.32 4.68 10.39
C THR A 228 4.34 3.96 11.73
N THR A 229 3.72 2.77 11.81
CA THR A 229 3.76 1.95 13.02
C THR A 229 5.20 1.62 13.40
N HIS A 230 6.01 1.14 12.47
CA HIS A 230 7.39 0.74 12.75
C HIS A 230 8.25 1.93 13.19
N VAL A 231 8.10 3.10 12.58
CA VAL A 231 8.77 4.34 12.99
C VAL A 231 8.33 4.76 14.38
N SER A 232 7.03 4.77 14.67
CA SER A 232 6.50 5.07 16.02
C SER A 232 7.02 4.10 17.07
N LEU A 233 7.12 2.81 16.74
CA LEU A 233 7.69 1.80 17.64
C LEU A 233 9.18 2.07 17.91
N GLN A 234 9.96 2.50 16.91
CA GLN A 234 11.36 2.88 17.10
C GLN A 234 11.50 4.09 18.03
N PHE A 235 10.64 5.10 17.90
CA PHE A 235 10.61 6.24 18.82
C PHE A 235 10.22 5.84 20.25
N MET A 236 9.27 4.91 20.39
CA MET A 236 8.87 4.40 21.70
C MET A 236 10.01 3.60 22.37
N MET A 237 10.78 2.83 21.59
CA MET A 237 11.98 2.14 22.07
C MET A 237 13.02 3.16 22.57
N LEU A 238 13.27 4.21 21.78
CA LEU A 238 14.21 5.28 22.13
C LEU A 238 13.80 6.00 23.42
N ALA A 239 12.54 6.40 23.53
CA ALA A 239 12.02 7.08 24.71
C ALA A 239 12.16 6.20 25.98
N ASN A 240 11.93 4.90 25.84
CA ASN A 240 12.12 3.96 26.94
C ASN A 240 13.60 3.77 27.30
N GLU A 241 14.49 3.66 26.31
CA GLU A 241 15.95 3.57 26.54
C GLU A 241 16.46 4.82 27.27
N MET A 242 15.99 6.01 26.88
CA MET A 242 16.28 7.27 27.59
C MET A 242 15.76 7.25 29.02
N THR A 243 14.51 6.82 29.23
CA THR A 243 13.90 6.76 30.58
C THR A 243 14.67 5.81 31.51
N ILE A 244 15.04 4.62 31.02
CA ILE A 244 15.85 3.66 31.79
C ILE A 244 17.22 4.26 32.10
N THR A 245 17.85 4.92 31.12
CA THR A 245 19.15 5.55 31.30
C THR A 245 19.08 6.64 32.37
N ILE A 246 18.09 7.54 32.29
CA ILE A 246 17.88 8.61 33.28
C ILE A 246 17.61 8.04 34.68
N ASN A 247 16.70 7.06 34.82
CA ASN A 247 16.39 6.45 36.12
C ASN A 247 17.59 5.70 36.73
N ASN A 248 18.46 5.13 35.89
CA ASN A 248 19.71 4.52 36.35
C ASN A 248 20.78 5.58 36.68
N CYS A 249 20.70 6.76 36.07
CA CYS A 249 21.59 7.89 36.30
C CYS A 249 21.24 8.68 37.57
N ASP A 250 19.98 8.72 38.02
CA ASP A 250 19.61 9.24 39.35
C ASP A 250 20.33 8.49 40.50
N ASN A 251 20.86 7.29 40.22
CA ASN A 251 21.70 6.52 41.14
C ASN A 251 23.22 6.75 40.98
N LEU A 252 23.67 7.60 40.04
CA LEU A 252 25.08 7.87 39.72
C LEU A 252 25.37 9.38 39.84
N GLU A 253 26.12 9.78 40.86
CA GLU A 253 26.46 11.18 41.23
C GLU A 253 27.22 12.04 40.19
N ASN A 254 27.44 11.58 38.94
CA ASN A 254 28.37 12.23 38.01
C ASN A 254 27.72 12.69 36.69
N ASP A 255 27.34 13.97 36.65
CA ASP A 255 26.63 14.68 35.57
C ASP A 255 27.33 14.58 34.19
N HIS A 256 28.67 14.57 34.17
CA HIS A 256 29.48 14.44 32.95
C HIS A 256 29.35 13.08 32.26
N SER A 257 29.06 12.01 33.00
CA SER A 257 28.89 10.66 32.44
C SER A 257 27.53 10.52 31.74
N ILE A 258 26.51 11.21 32.26
CA ILE A 258 25.13 11.20 31.78
C ILE A 258 25.04 11.89 30.42
N SER A 259 25.60 13.10 30.30
CA SER A 259 25.66 13.86 29.05
C SER A 259 26.36 13.06 27.94
N ARG A 260 27.40 12.28 28.29
CA ARG A 260 28.13 11.43 27.33
C ARG A 260 27.34 10.21 26.87
N ILE A 261 26.49 9.63 27.73
CA ILE A 261 25.64 8.49 27.37
C ILE A 261 24.44 8.94 26.53
N ILE A 262 23.79 10.04 26.92
CA ILE A 262 22.70 10.67 26.14
C ILE A 262 23.23 11.12 24.78
N GLY A 263 24.42 11.74 24.72
CA GLY A 263 25.09 12.09 23.48
C GLY A 263 25.34 10.89 22.58
N LYS A 264 25.77 9.74 23.12
CA LYS A 264 25.95 8.50 22.33
C LYS A 264 24.63 7.92 21.81
N ILE A 265 23.54 8.01 22.58
CA ILE A 265 22.21 7.58 22.13
C ILE A 265 21.71 8.52 21.03
N ALA A 266 21.85 9.84 21.22
CA ALA A 266 21.52 10.85 20.23
C ALA A 266 22.33 10.67 18.94
N ASP A 267 23.65 10.48 19.02
CA ASP A 267 24.53 10.26 17.88
C ASP A 267 24.18 8.97 17.13
N LYS A 268 23.89 7.87 17.86
CA LYS A 268 23.45 6.61 17.25
C LYS A 268 22.18 6.80 16.43
N TYR A 269 21.19 7.52 16.95
CA TYR A 269 19.94 7.79 16.24
C TYR A 269 20.11 8.85 15.15
N GLN A 270 20.97 9.86 15.33
CA GLN A 270 21.27 10.88 14.34
C GLN A 270 22.01 10.31 13.12
N GLN A 271 22.98 9.40 13.32
CA GLN A 271 23.65 8.68 12.23
C GLN A 271 22.72 7.71 11.47
N LEU A 272 21.59 7.33 12.06
CA LEU A 272 20.61 6.43 11.45
C LEU A 272 19.52 7.17 10.65
N TYR A 273 19.22 8.44 10.98
CA TYR A 273 18.18 9.24 10.33
C TYR A 273 18.71 10.30 9.34
N LEU A 274 20.01 10.64 9.37
CA LEU A 274 20.71 11.37 8.31
C LEU A 274 21.17 10.43 7.17
#